data_AF-A0A932UWJ7-F1
#
_entry.id   AF-A0A932UWJ7-F1
#
_cell.length_a   1.000
_cell.length_b   1.000
_cell.length_c   1.000
_cell.angle_alpha   90.00
_cell.angle_beta   90.00
_cell.angle_gamma   90.00
#
_symmetry.space_group_name_H-M   'P 1'
#
loop_
_entity.id
_entity.type
_entity.pdbx_description
1 polymer ?
#
loop_
_entity_poly.entity_id
_entity_poly.type
_entity_poly.pdbx_seq_one_letter_code
_entity_poly.pdbx_strand_id
1 'polypeptide(L)'
;TLRDTHLYQAMNYAATQGIRWCVLTNGTDWQVYRIDWSQSGVSKELLLDIRLLEENLDVIVDKLQYLAKKSLARDEIEEYWIKHQALSVSQVLTALFSERVFDALRKELKGLTDYNPSYEELARSLKQALSEEALELAADLKLPKKAKPKAERKAVEPEEEGGKEESGEEPKIISRIQEETQE
;
A
#
# COMPACT_ATOMS: atom_id res chain seq x y z
N THR A 1 23.92 13.30 -18.59
CA THR A 1 22.75 12.49 -18.20
C THR A 1 22.91 12.01 -16.77
N LEU A 2 21.82 11.96 -16.01
CA LEU A 2 21.81 11.43 -14.65
C LEU A 2 22.11 9.92 -14.68
N ARG A 3 22.93 9.45 -13.72
CA ARG A 3 23.41 8.06 -13.65
C ARG A 3 23.06 7.44 -12.32
N ASP A 4 22.80 6.13 -12.32
CA ASP A 4 22.47 5.36 -11.12
C ASP A 4 23.55 5.44 -10.03
N THR A 5 24.82 5.62 -10.40
CA THR A 5 25.93 5.78 -9.44
C THR A 5 25.76 7.01 -8.55
N HIS A 6 25.24 8.10 -9.12
CA HIS A 6 24.99 9.35 -8.40
C HIS A 6 23.78 9.21 -7.47
N LEU A 7 22.78 8.48 -7.94
CA LEU A 7 21.62 8.13 -7.12
C LEU A 7 22.00 7.29 -5.92
N TYR A 8 22.85 6.28 -6.09
CA TYR A 8 23.32 5.45 -4.98
C TYR A 8 24.03 6.26 -3.89
N GLN A 9 24.86 7.23 -4.28
CA GLN A 9 25.51 8.13 -3.32
C GLN A 9 24.48 8.96 -2.55
N ALA A 10 23.52 9.57 -3.26
CA ALA A 10 22.47 10.38 -2.63
C ALA A 10 21.57 9.54 -1.71
N MET A 11 21.24 8.31 -2.12
CA MET A 11 20.47 7.35 -1.31
C MET A 11 21.23 6.95 -0.04
N ASN A 12 22.54 6.73 -0.11
CA ASN A 12 23.33 6.40 1.08
C ASN A 12 23.30 7.54 2.10
N TYR A 13 23.43 8.80 1.67
CA TYR A 13 23.28 9.95 2.58
C TYR A 13 21.89 9.99 3.19
N ALA A 14 20.85 9.84 2.36
CA ALA A 14 19.46 9.84 2.81
C ALA A 14 19.20 8.72 3.85
N ALA A 15 19.72 7.52 3.61
CA ALA A 15 19.60 6.38 4.53
C ALA A 15 20.29 6.63 5.87
N THR A 16 21.50 7.20 5.88
CA THR A 16 22.21 7.52 7.15
C THR A 16 21.47 8.54 8.00
N GLN A 17 20.66 9.40 7.39
CA GLN A 17 19.87 10.45 8.06
C GLN A 17 18.40 10.06 8.25
N GLY A 18 17.97 8.86 7.81
CA GLY A 18 16.59 8.41 7.90
C GLY A 18 15.60 9.21 7.02
N ILE A 19 16.08 9.86 5.96
CA ILE A 19 15.27 10.72 5.07
C ILE A 19 14.78 9.89 3.88
N ARG A 20 13.46 9.73 3.75
CA ARG A 20 12.86 8.88 2.69
C ARG A 20 12.87 9.52 1.31
N TRP A 21 12.98 10.84 1.23
CA TRP A 21 12.92 11.59 -0.02
C TRP A 21 14.32 11.97 -0.49
N CYS A 22 14.62 11.66 -1.74
CA CYS A 22 15.90 11.98 -2.37
C CYS A 22 15.67 12.67 -3.71
N VAL A 23 16.36 13.78 -3.95
CA VAL A 23 16.31 14.51 -5.22
C VAL A 23 17.65 14.40 -5.91
N LEU A 24 17.63 13.95 -7.16
CA LEU A 24 18.79 13.90 -8.03
C LEU A 24 18.61 14.92 -9.15
N THR A 25 19.57 15.82 -9.31
CA THR A 25 19.51 16.86 -10.36
C THR A 25 20.87 17.19 -10.94
N ASN A 26 20.89 17.58 -12.21
CA ASN A 26 22.04 18.17 -12.91
C ASN A 26 21.80 19.65 -13.27
N GLY A 27 20.75 20.27 -12.72
CA GLY A 27 20.26 21.60 -13.07
C GLY A 27 19.09 21.56 -14.05
N THR A 28 19.23 20.81 -15.16
CA THR A 28 18.21 20.71 -16.23
C THR A 28 17.20 19.57 -16.02
N ASP A 29 17.67 18.43 -15.52
CA ASP A 29 16.85 17.26 -15.22
C ASP A 29 16.72 17.14 -13.70
N TRP A 30 15.51 16.89 -13.22
CA TRP A 30 15.21 16.71 -11.81
C TRP A 30 14.41 15.44 -11.62
N GLN A 31 14.93 14.54 -10.79
CA GLN A 31 14.32 13.27 -10.47
C GLN A 31 14.10 13.18 -8.96
N VAL A 32 12.88 12.89 -8.56
CA VAL A 32 12.50 12.75 -7.15
C VAL A 32 12.18 11.30 -6.85
N TYR A 33 12.96 10.74 -5.94
CA TYR A 33 12.86 9.35 -5.52
C TYR A 33 12.33 9.24 -4.11
N ARG A 34 11.45 8.27 -3.90
CA ARG A 34 11.15 7.72 -2.59
C ARG A 34 12.06 6.52 -2.34
N ILE A 35 12.60 6.47 -1.14
CA ILE A 35 13.45 5.38 -0.66
C ILE A 35 12.72 4.73 0.50
N ASP A 36 12.48 3.42 0.38
CA ASP A 36 11.95 2.59 1.45
C ASP A 36 12.99 1.53 1.82
N TRP A 37 13.18 1.33 3.12
CA TRP A 37 14.10 0.34 3.66
C TRP A 37 13.28 -0.77 4.33
N SER A 38 13.52 -2.01 3.90
CA SER A 38 12.89 -3.19 4.48
C SER A 38 13.97 -4.20 4.90
N GLN A 39 13.56 -5.25 5.63
CA GLN A 39 14.45 -6.36 5.97
C GLN A 39 15.06 -7.05 4.72
N SER A 40 14.38 -6.95 3.58
CA SER A 40 14.79 -7.57 2.32
C SER A 40 15.70 -6.68 1.45
N GLY A 41 15.94 -5.42 1.86
CA GLY A 41 16.82 -4.49 1.15
C GLY A 41 16.27 -3.08 1.03
N VAL A 42 16.99 -2.26 0.24
CA VAL A 42 16.62 -0.87 -0.09
C VAL A 42 15.88 -0.85 -1.42
N SER A 43 14.63 -0.39 -1.42
CA SER A 43 13.85 -0.15 -2.63
C SER A 43 13.82 1.35 -2.96
N LYS A 44 13.86 1.67 -4.25
CA LYS A 44 13.72 3.04 -4.76
C LYS A 44 12.55 3.12 -5.74
N GLU A 45 11.76 4.16 -5.62
CA GLU A 45 10.64 4.46 -6.51
C GLU A 45 10.82 5.88 -7.07
N LEU A 46 10.71 6.03 -8.40
CA LEU A 46 10.74 7.34 -9.05
C LEU A 46 9.33 7.92 -9.06
N LEU A 47 9.13 9.05 -8.38
CA LEU A 47 7.83 9.70 -8.27
C LEU A 47 7.66 10.84 -9.29
N LEU A 48 8.71 11.63 -9.50
CA LEU A 48 8.70 12.76 -10.44
C LEU A 48 9.95 12.71 -11.30
N ASP A 49 9.77 12.81 -12.62
CA ASP A 49 10.81 13.12 -13.60
C ASP A 49 10.43 14.44 -14.27
N ILE A 50 11.33 15.41 -14.20
CA ILE A 50 11.11 16.78 -14.69
C ILE A 50 12.28 17.15 -15.58
N ARG A 51 11.99 17.43 -16.85
CA ARG A 51 12.98 17.92 -17.82
C ARG A 51 12.68 19.36 -18.18
N LEU A 52 13.42 20.28 -17.57
CA LEU A 52 13.12 21.72 -17.63
C LEU A 52 13.16 22.31 -19.04
N LEU A 53 13.93 21.70 -19.95
CA LEU A 53 14.08 22.19 -21.33
C LEU A 53 13.12 21.52 -22.32
N GLU A 54 12.50 20.40 -21.94
CA GLU A 54 11.65 19.60 -22.83
C GLU A 54 10.16 19.78 -22.51
N GLU A 55 9.82 20.09 -21.25
CA GLU A 55 8.45 20.19 -20.78
C GLU A 55 7.88 21.61 -20.81
N ASN A 56 6.55 21.72 -20.82
CA ASN A 56 5.87 23.01 -20.69
C ASN A 56 6.04 23.56 -19.26
N LEU A 57 6.22 24.88 -19.14
CA LEU A 57 6.37 25.59 -17.88
C LEU A 57 5.25 25.26 -16.87
N ASP A 58 4.00 25.16 -17.31
CA ASP A 58 2.87 24.88 -16.40
C ASP A 58 3.03 23.49 -15.76
N VAL A 59 3.40 22.48 -16.56
CA VAL A 59 3.66 21.11 -16.08
C VAL A 59 4.86 21.06 -15.14
N ILE A 60 5.90 21.82 -15.46
CA ILE A 60 7.10 21.93 -14.63
C ILE A 60 6.76 22.52 -13.27
N VAL A 61 5.99 23.62 -13.24
CA VAL A 61 5.56 24.28 -12.00
C VAL A 61 4.70 23.35 -11.17
N ASP A 62 3.76 22.63 -11.79
CA ASP A 62 2.89 21.68 -11.11
C ASP A 62 3.65 20.52 -10.43
N LYS A 63 4.80 20.13 -10.99
CA LYS A 63 5.68 19.11 -10.37
C LYS A 63 6.63 19.71 -9.35
N LEU A 64 7.27 20.85 -9.65
CA LEU A 64 8.24 21.48 -8.77
C LEU A 64 7.61 22.08 -7.51
N GLN A 65 6.33 22.44 -7.53
CA GLN A 65 5.65 22.98 -6.35
C GLN A 65 5.76 22.04 -5.14
N TYR A 66 5.79 20.72 -5.34
CA TYR A 66 5.94 19.75 -4.25
C TYR A 66 7.29 19.85 -3.53
N LEU A 67 8.32 20.38 -4.19
CA LEU A 67 9.64 20.64 -3.61
C LEU A 67 9.74 22.03 -2.96
N ALA A 68 8.71 22.86 -3.06
CA ALA A 68 8.70 24.17 -2.43
C ALA A 68 8.70 24.01 -0.90
N LYS A 69 9.39 24.92 -0.21
CA LYS A 69 9.51 24.90 1.27
C LYS A 69 8.15 24.83 1.98
N LYS A 70 7.12 25.50 1.44
CA LYS A 70 5.77 25.50 2.01
C LYS A 70 5.11 24.12 1.89
N SER A 71 5.29 23.45 0.76
CA SER A 71 4.75 22.12 0.47
C SER A 71 5.46 21.03 1.26
N LEU A 72 6.78 21.13 1.39
CA LEU A 72 7.58 20.24 2.25
C LEU A 72 7.21 20.39 3.72
N ALA A 73 6.94 21.61 4.21
CA ALA A 73 6.50 21.82 5.59
C ALA A 73 5.12 21.25 5.91
N ARG A 74 4.34 20.89 4.89
CA ARG A 74 3.00 20.30 4.99
C ARG A 74 2.96 18.83 4.58
N ASP A 75 4.11 18.24 4.25
CA ASP A 75 4.22 16.88 3.72
C ASP A 75 3.34 16.63 2.47
N GLU A 76 3.11 17.65 1.65
CA GLU A 76 2.26 17.54 0.45
C GLU A 76 2.82 16.53 -0.57
N ILE A 77 4.13 16.32 -0.58
CA ILE A 77 4.79 15.30 -1.41
C ILE A 77 4.43 13.87 -0.98
N GLU A 78 4.24 13.65 0.32
CA GLU A 78 3.82 12.34 0.85
C GLU A 78 2.36 12.08 0.45
N GLU A 79 1.48 13.08 0.56
CA GLU A 79 0.10 12.96 0.10
C GLU A 79 0.00 12.65 -1.40
N TYR A 80 0.84 13.30 -2.21
CA TYR A 80 0.92 13.03 -3.65
C TYR A 80 1.36 11.59 -3.91
N TRP A 81 2.36 11.09 -3.18
CA TRP A 81 2.79 9.69 -3.28
C TRP A 81 1.69 8.70 -2.90
N ILE A 82 0.94 8.94 -1.82
CA ILE A 82 -0.17 8.05 -1.43
C ILE A 82 -1.21 7.95 -2.55
N LYS A 83 -1.55 9.10 -3.17
CA LYS A 83 -2.45 9.13 -4.33
C LYS A 83 -1.87 8.37 -5.52
N HIS A 84 -0.57 8.55 -5.79
CA HIS A 84 0.10 7.84 -6.87
C HIS A 84 0.09 6.31 -6.65
N GLN A 85 0.41 5.87 -5.43
CA GLN A 85 0.40 4.46 -5.06
C GLN A 85 -1.00 3.85 -5.11
N ALA A 86 -2.03 4.59 -4.68
CA ALA A 86 -3.43 4.15 -4.76
C ALA A 86 -3.89 3.91 -6.21
N LEU A 87 -3.32 4.64 -7.17
CA LEU A 87 -3.60 4.51 -8.60
C LEU A 87 -2.65 3.55 -9.32
N SER A 88 -1.74 2.89 -8.60
CA SER A 88 -0.86 1.88 -9.20
C SER A 88 -1.68 0.70 -9.73
N VAL A 89 -1.21 0.12 -10.84
CA VAL A 89 -1.88 -0.99 -11.53
C VAL A 89 -2.18 -2.15 -10.57
N SER A 90 -1.24 -2.48 -9.68
CA SER A 90 -1.42 -3.53 -8.68
C SER A 90 -2.57 -3.24 -7.70
N GLN A 91 -2.69 -2.01 -7.20
CA GLN A 91 -3.76 -1.62 -6.28
C GLN A 91 -5.12 -1.58 -6.99
N VAL A 92 -5.16 -1.04 -8.21
CA VAL A 92 -6.39 -0.99 -9.03
C VAL A 92 -6.87 -2.40 -9.36
N LEU A 93 -5.98 -3.30 -9.76
CA LEU A 93 -6.32 -4.68 -10.04
C LEU A 93 -6.79 -5.40 -8.77
N THR A 94 -6.11 -5.22 -7.64
CA THR A 94 -6.54 -5.78 -6.35
C THR A 94 -7.96 -5.31 -6.00
N ALA A 95 -8.28 -4.04 -6.23
CA ALA A 95 -9.63 -3.49 -6.02
C ALA A 95 -10.66 -4.10 -7.00
N LEU A 96 -10.30 -4.28 -8.27
CA LEU A 96 -11.13 -4.90 -9.29
C LEU A 96 -11.46 -6.36 -8.96
N PHE A 97 -10.50 -7.09 -8.38
CA PHE A 97 -10.66 -8.48 -7.93
C PHE A 97 -11.29 -8.62 -6.54
N SER A 98 -11.84 -7.55 -5.96
CA SER A 98 -12.56 -7.63 -4.69
C SER A 98 -13.92 -8.31 -4.82
N GLU A 99 -14.38 -8.96 -3.74
CA GLU A 99 -15.68 -9.64 -3.69
C GLU A 99 -16.85 -8.70 -4.03
N ARG A 100 -16.78 -7.43 -3.57
CA ARG A 100 -17.81 -6.42 -3.84
C ARG A 100 -17.97 -6.11 -5.33
N VAL A 101 -16.86 -6.02 -6.06
CA VAL A 101 -16.88 -5.74 -7.49
C VAL A 101 -17.36 -6.96 -8.26
N PHE A 102 -16.92 -8.17 -7.87
CA PHE A 102 -17.41 -9.41 -8.47
C PHE A 102 -18.92 -9.60 -8.28
N ASP A 103 -19.47 -9.26 -7.11
CA ASP A 103 -20.91 -9.30 -6.85
C ASP A 103 -21.68 -8.29 -7.70
N ALA A 104 -21.15 -7.07 -7.85
CA ALA A 104 -21.74 -6.06 -8.73
C ALA A 104 -21.75 -6.55 -10.19
N LEU A 105 -20.61 -7.07 -10.69
CA LEU A 105 -20.51 -7.62 -12.03
C LEU A 105 -21.49 -8.79 -12.28
N ARG A 106 -21.67 -9.68 -11.30
CA ARG A 106 -22.67 -10.75 -11.40
C ARG A 106 -24.09 -10.21 -11.55
N LYS A 107 -24.45 -9.17 -10.80
CA LYS A 107 -25.78 -8.55 -10.87
C LYS A 107 -26.02 -7.90 -12.22
N GLU A 108 -25.04 -7.14 -12.71
CA GLU A 108 -25.10 -6.50 -14.03
C GLU A 108 -25.21 -7.54 -15.16
N LEU A 109 -24.38 -8.59 -15.13
CA LEU A 109 -24.42 -9.65 -16.15
C LEU A 109 -25.72 -10.45 -16.10
N LYS A 110 -26.26 -10.72 -14.92
CA LYS A 110 -27.58 -11.34 -14.79
C LYS A 110 -28.67 -10.45 -15.37
N GLY A 111 -28.59 -9.13 -15.16
CA GLY A 111 -29.54 -8.18 -15.74
C GLY A 111 -29.49 -8.15 -17.27
N LEU A 112 -28.30 -8.27 -17.86
CA LEU A 112 -28.09 -8.19 -19.32
C LEU A 112 -28.32 -9.52 -20.05
N THR A 113 -27.99 -10.64 -19.43
CA THR A 113 -27.88 -11.95 -20.11
C THR A 113 -28.74 -13.05 -19.47
N ASP A 114 -29.42 -12.76 -18.35
CA ASP A 114 -30.17 -13.71 -17.48
C ASP A 114 -29.33 -14.90 -16.96
N TYR A 115 -28.02 -14.90 -17.24
CA TYR A 115 -27.06 -15.89 -16.79
C TYR A 115 -26.36 -15.40 -15.52
N ASN A 116 -26.19 -16.32 -14.56
CA ASN A 116 -25.52 -16.04 -13.29
C ASN A 116 -24.15 -16.74 -13.23
N PRO A 117 -23.08 -16.10 -13.71
CA PRO A 117 -21.76 -16.73 -13.80
C PRO A 117 -21.16 -17.02 -12.41
N SER A 118 -20.32 -18.05 -12.34
CA SER A 118 -19.50 -18.35 -11.16
C SER A 118 -18.34 -17.35 -11.00
N TYR A 119 -17.83 -17.18 -9.78
CA TYR A 119 -16.66 -16.33 -9.53
C TYR A 119 -15.43 -16.79 -10.34
N GLU A 120 -15.26 -18.09 -10.54
CA GLU A 120 -14.13 -18.65 -11.30
C GLU A 120 -14.22 -18.34 -12.80
N GLU A 121 -15.43 -18.36 -13.36
CA GLU A 121 -15.67 -18.06 -14.77
C GLU A 121 -15.44 -16.57 -15.05
N LEU A 122 -15.94 -15.70 -14.17
CA LEU A 122 -15.69 -14.27 -14.23
C LEU A 122 -14.21 -13.95 -14.08
N ALA A 123 -13.53 -14.58 -13.13
CA ALA A 123 -12.10 -14.38 -12.94
C ALA A 123 -11.30 -14.82 -14.17
N ARG A 124 -11.65 -15.95 -14.79
CA ARG A 124 -10.99 -16.43 -16.01
C ARG A 124 -11.22 -15.48 -17.18
N SER A 125 -12.45 -15.00 -17.37
CA SER A 125 -12.78 -14.06 -18.43
C SER A 125 -12.08 -12.70 -18.24
N LEU A 126 -12.06 -12.17 -17.01
CA LEU A 126 -11.33 -10.93 -16.70
C LEU A 126 -9.82 -11.09 -16.90
N LYS A 127 -9.23 -12.22 -16.47
CA LYS A 127 -7.81 -12.52 -16.72
C LYS A 127 -7.50 -12.65 -18.20
N GLN A 128 -8.43 -13.15 -19.00
CA GLN A 128 -8.25 -13.25 -20.45
C GLN A 128 -8.41 -11.89 -21.17
N ALA A 129 -9.22 -10.99 -20.60
CA ALA A 129 -9.41 -9.64 -21.14
C ALA A 129 -8.27 -8.66 -20.79
N LEU A 130 -7.56 -8.93 -19.69
CA LEU A 130 -6.39 -8.14 -19.26
C LEU A 130 -5.13 -8.60 -20.01
N SER A 131 -4.25 -7.66 -20.37
CA SER A 131 -2.97 -7.95 -21.02
C SER A 131 -2.03 -8.72 -20.09
N GLU A 132 -1.14 -9.53 -20.67
CA GLU A 132 -0.15 -10.33 -19.93
C GLU A 132 0.72 -9.45 -19.00
N GLU A 133 1.11 -8.26 -19.46
CA GLU A 133 1.85 -7.25 -18.67
C GLU A 133 1.11 -6.77 -17.42
N ALA A 134 -0.23 -6.63 -17.49
CA ALA A 134 -1.04 -6.21 -16.34
C ALA A 134 -1.17 -7.34 -15.29
N LEU A 135 -1.11 -8.60 -15.73
CA LEU A 135 -1.13 -9.78 -14.86
C LEU A 135 0.20 -9.98 -14.13
N GLU A 136 1.34 -9.75 -14.79
CA GLU A 136 2.66 -9.85 -14.16
C GLU A 136 2.84 -8.81 -13.04
N LEU A 137 2.38 -7.58 -13.24
CA LEU A 137 2.37 -6.53 -12.22
C LEU A 137 1.43 -6.81 -11.04
N ALA A 138 0.51 -7.76 -11.21
CA ALA A 138 -0.47 -8.15 -10.20
C ALA A 138 -0.29 -9.61 -9.74
N ALA A 139 0.94 -10.13 -9.83
CA ALA A 139 1.30 -11.51 -9.52
C ALA A 139 0.79 -12.05 -8.15
N ASP A 140 0.47 -11.16 -7.20
CA ASP A 140 -0.07 -11.50 -5.87
C ASP A 140 -1.61 -11.53 -5.78
N LEU A 141 -2.34 -11.48 -6.90
CA LEU A 141 -3.80 -11.52 -6.94
C LEU A 141 -4.38 -12.82 -6.34
N LYS A 142 -4.67 -12.80 -5.04
CA LYS A 142 -5.48 -13.81 -4.37
C LYS A 142 -6.93 -13.65 -4.82
N LEU A 143 -7.42 -14.61 -5.58
CA LEU A 143 -8.85 -14.70 -5.92
C LEU A 143 -9.68 -14.70 -4.63
N PRO A 144 -10.74 -13.88 -4.53
CA PRO A 144 -11.60 -13.85 -3.35
C PRO A 144 -12.26 -15.23 -3.22
N LYS A 145 -11.85 -15.99 -2.19
CA LYS A 145 -12.53 -17.23 -1.80
C LYS A 145 -13.74 -16.83 -0.98
N LYS A 146 -14.93 -17.17 -1.48
CA LYS A 146 -16.22 -16.95 -0.82
C LYS A 146 -16.15 -17.40 0.64
N ALA A 147 -16.24 -16.47 1.58
CA ALA A 147 -16.39 -16.80 2.99
C ALA A 147 -17.77 -17.47 3.16
N LYS A 148 -17.78 -18.72 3.62
CA LYS A 148 -19.05 -19.38 3.98
C LYS A 148 -19.71 -18.56 5.09
N PRO A 149 -21.01 -18.22 4.99
CA PRO A 149 -21.69 -17.53 6.08
C PRO A 149 -21.69 -18.44 7.31
N LYS A 150 -21.14 -17.95 8.43
CA LYS A 150 -21.34 -18.56 9.74
C LYS A 150 -22.84 -18.49 10.01
N ALA A 151 -23.50 -19.66 10.02
CA ALA A 151 -24.88 -19.77 10.41
C ALA A 151 -25.05 -19.27 11.86
N GLU A 152 -25.81 -18.20 12.05
CA GLU A 152 -26.40 -17.87 13.34
C GLU A 152 -27.34 -18.99 13.77
N ARG A 153 -27.16 -19.48 15.00
CA ARG A 153 -28.26 -20.07 15.78
C ARG A 153 -28.27 -19.47 17.18
N LYS A 154 -29.21 -18.54 17.33
CA LYS A 154 -30.01 -18.06 18.48
C LYS A 154 -29.65 -18.53 19.91
N ALA A 155 -29.70 -17.53 20.80
CA ALA A 155 -29.72 -17.62 22.26
C ALA A 155 -30.94 -18.39 22.82
N VAL A 156 -30.71 -19.13 23.92
CA VAL A 156 -31.61 -19.31 25.08
C VAL A 156 -30.73 -19.58 26.33
N GLU A 157 -30.69 -18.65 27.28
CA GLU A 157 -30.47 -18.88 28.73
C GLU A 157 -31.85 -19.15 29.40
N PRO A 158 -31.98 -19.56 30.69
CA PRO A 158 -30.97 -19.88 31.73
C PRO A 158 -31.23 -21.20 32.50
N GLU A 159 -30.27 -21.70 33.28
CA GLU A 159 -30.53 -22.32 34.59
C GLU A 159 -29.41 -21.96 35.57
N GLU A 160 -29.83 -21.42 36.72
CA GLU A 160 -29.03 -21.14 37.90
C GLU A 160 -28.59 -22.45 38.57
N GLU A 161 -27.34 -22.52 39.06
CA GLU A 161 -27.06 -23.17 40.34
C GLU A 161 -25.71 -22.71 40.91
N GLY A 162 -25.79 -21.92 41.99
CA GLY A 162 -25.08 -22.17 43.24
C GLY A 162 -23.55 -22.22 43.27
N GLY A 163 -22.93 -21.05 43.52
CA GLY A 163 -22.11 -20.83 44.71
C GLY A 163 -20.75 -21.53 44.87
N LYS A 164 -19.68 -20.73 44.79
CA LYS A 164 -18.76 -20.48 45.93
C LYS A 164 -17.73 -19.40 45.58
N GLU A 165 -17.78 -18.30 46.33
CA GLU A 165 -16.69 -17.36 46.51
C GLU A 165 -15.55 -18.04 47.27
N GLU A 166 -14.30 -17.87 46.84
CA GLU A 166 -13.21 -17.47 47.73
C GLU A 166 -11.92 -17.08 46.95
N SER A 167 -11.35 -15.96 47.40
CA SER A 167 -9.92 -15.56 47.44
C SER A 167 -9.09 -15.44 46.15
N GLY A 168 -8.82 -14.18 45.79
CA GLY A 168 -7.49 -13.55 45.73
C GLY A 168 -6.30 -14.29 45.11
N GLU A 169 -5.72 -13.72 44.05
CA GLU A 169 -4.35 -13.18 44.04
C GLU A 169 -4.04 -12.63 42.64
N GLU A 170 -3.55 -11.40 42.58
CA GLU A 170 -2.95 -10.80 41.39
C GLU A 170 -1.67 -11.57 41.00
N PRO A 171 -1.46 -11.92 39.71
CA PRO A 171 -0.19 -12.51 39.32
C PRO A 171 0.90 -11.43 39.24
N LYS A 172 1.88 -11.56 40.15
CA LYS A 172 3.19 -10.90 40.16
C LYS A 172 3.88 -11.06 38.79
N ILE A 173 4.15 -9.94 38.11
CA ILE A 173 5.12 -9.91 37.01
C ILE A 173 6.52 -9.77 37.60
N ILE A 174 7.36 -10.71 37.17
CA ILE A 174 8.75 -10.93 37.55
C ILE A 174 9.65 -9.76 37.12
N SER A 175 10.55 -9.42 38.04
CA SER A 175 11.65 -8.45 37.98
C SER A 175 12.79 -8.88 37.05
N ARG A 176 13.84 -8.03 36.96
CA ARG A 176 15.14 -8.13 36.25
C ARG A 176 15.09 -7.64 34.80
N ILE A 177 15.85 -6.62 34.35
CA ILE A 177 17.24 -6.21 34.66
C ILE A 177 17.39 -4.68 34.46
N GLN A 178 17.96 -3.99 35.45
CA GLN A 178 18.68 -2.72 35.28
C GLN A 178 20.06 -2.90 35.92
N GLU A 179 21.10 -2.74 35.11
CA GLU A 179 22.53 -2.58 35.38
C GLU A 179 23.08 -2.29 33.97
N GLU A 180 23.83 -1.25 33.63
CA GLU A 180 24.66 -0.25 34.31
C GLU A 180 24.66 1.00 33.41
N THR A 181 24.91 2.19 33.95
CA THR A 181 26.04 3.08 33.56
C THR A 181 25.92 4.37 34.38
N GLN A 182 26.64 4.43 35.50
CA GLN A 182 27.22 5.67 35.99
C GLN A 182 28.73 5.46 35.98
N GLU A 183 29.41 6.12 35.05
CA GLU A 183 30.62 6.94 35.24
C GLU A 183 31.01 7.61 33.91
#